data_AF-A0A9W6NEY0-F1
#
_entry.id   AF-A0A9W6NEY0-F1
#
_cell.length_a   1.000
_cell.length_b   1.000
_cell.length_c   1.000
_cell.angle_alpha   90.00
_cell.angle_beta   90.00
_cell.angle_gamma   90.00
#
_symmetry.space_group_name_H-M   'P 1'
#
loop_
_entity.id
_entity.type
_entity.pdbx_description
1 polymer ?
#
loop_
_entity_poly.entity_id
_entity_poly.type
_entity_poly.pdbx_seq_one_letter_code
_entity_poly.pdbx_strand_id
1 'polypeptide(L)'
;MKLLTQTLDHNDAQRLKSRIERAGIPVVVGGAEARHVFRSGMVSVWVAIDSQFDDAVLALSKPNHMAANPVDVEAFHLAVRQTSLFPAWNYPALLTYAGVIGFTGFLIWAVLSA
;
A
#
# COMPACT_ATOMS: atom_id res chain seq x y z
N MET A 1 9.44 8.29 2.31
CA MET A 1 8.55 7.81 3.39
C MET A 1 9.41 7.30 4.53
N LYS A 2 9.04 7.60 5.78
CA LYS A 2 9.75 7.14 6.98
C LYS A 2 8.84 6.37 7.93
N LEU A 3 9.35 5.29 8.51
CA LEU A 3 8.62 4.47 9.48
C LEU A 3 8.49 5.24 10.79
N LEU A 4 7.26 5.40 11.27
CA LEU A 4 6.98 6.04 12.54
C LEU A 4 6.93 5.03 13.69
N THR A 5 6.16 3.96 13.52
CA THR A 5 5.99 2.92 14.54
C THR A 5 5.44 1.62 13.94
N GLN A 6 5.54 0.54 14.71
CA GLN A 6 4.96 -0.76 14.41
C GLN A 6 4.13 -1.22 15.60
N THR A 7 2.95 -1.75 15.35
CA THR A 7 2.05 -2.29 16.37
C THR A 7 1.44 -3.59 15.91
N LEU A 8 1.09 -4.46 16.85
CA LEU A 8 0.36 -5.70 16.57
C LEU A 8 -1.15 -5.45 16.43
N ASP A 9 -1.65 -4.36 17.02
CA ASP A 9 -3.08 -4.03 16.97
C ASP A 9 -3.39 -3.07 15.82
N HIS A 10 -4.25 -3.54 14.92
CA HIS A 10 -4.75 -2.76 13.81
C HIS A 10 -5.55 -1.54 14.28
N ASN A 11 -6.30 -1.65 15.38
CA ASN A 11 -7.09 -0.54 15.89
C ASN A 11 -6.21 0.59 16.40
N ASP A 12 -5.10 0.26 17.07
CA ASP A 12 -4.13 1.24 17.52
C ASP A 12 -3.45 1.94 16.35
N ALA A 13 -3.07 1.19 15.29
CA ALA A 13 -2.52 1.78 14.07
C ALA A 13 -3.50 2.76 13.41
N GLN A 14 -4.79 2.42 13.34
CA GLN A 14 -5.82 3.32 12.79
C GLN A 14 -6.03 4.56 13.66
N ARG A 15 -6.03 4.40 14.99
CA ARG A 15 -6.13 5.54 15.92
C ARG A 15 -4.94 6.50 15.79
N LEU A 16 -3.74 5.94 15.66
CA LEU A 16 -2.51 6.69 15.40
C LEU A 16 -2.60 7.45 14.07
N LYS A 17 -3.00 6.76 13.00
CA LYS A 17 -3.24 7.37 11.69
C LYS A 17 -4.21 8.56 11.81
N SER A 18 -5.41 8.37 12.33
CA SER A 18 -6.41 9.44 12.44
C SER A 18 -5.98 10.60 13.35
N ARG A 19 -5.06 10.38 14.30
CA ARG A 19 -4.50 11.46 15.13
C ARG A 19 -3.50 12.30 14.34
N ILE A 20 -2.58 11.65 13.63
CA ILE A 20 -1.52 12.32 12.87
C ILE A 20 -2.09 13.01 11.63
N GLU A 21 -3.08 12.41 10.98
CA GLU A 21 -3.75 13.02 9.83
C GLU A 21 -4.52 14.29 10.20
N ARG A 22 -5.08 14.36 11.40
CA ARG A 22 -5.70 15.60 11.92
C ARG A 22 -4.69 16.74 12.12
N ALA A 23 -3.41 16.43 12.26
CA ALA A 23 -2.34 17.43 12.29
C ALA A 23 -1.92 17.91 10.89
N GLY A 24 -2.56 17.42 9.83
CA GLY A 24 -2.23 17.74 8.43
C GLY A 24 -1.06 16.92 7.88
N ILE A 25 -0.77 15.77 8.48
CA ILE A 25 0.35 14.90 8.11
C ILE A 25 -0.21 13.60 7.50
N PRO A 26 -0.04 13.36 6.20
CA PRO A 26 -0.52 12.14 5.56
C PRO A 26 0.27 10.92 6.03
N VAL A 27 -0.46 9.88 6.43
CA VAL A 27 0.09 8.63 6.98
C VAL A 27 -0.41 7.43 6.19
N VAL A 28 0.51 6.50 5.91
CA VAL A 28 0.22 5.23 5.23
C VAL A 28 0.38 4.10 6.23
N VAL A 29 -0.62 3.22 6.31
CA VAL A 29 -0.59 2.04 7.18
C VAL A 29 -0.30 0.80 6.32
N GLY A 30 0.88 0.23 6.51
CA GLY A 30 1.35 -0.98 5.82
C GLY A 30 1.02 -2.26 6.60
N GLY A 31 0.80 -3.35 5.88
CA GLY A 31 0.50 -4.68 6.48
C GLY A 31 -0.99 -4.93 6.77
N ALA A 32 -1.84 -3.91 6.63
CA ALA A 32 -3.29 -4.03 6.78
C ALA A 32 -3.94 -4.90 5.69
N GLU A 33 -3.39 -4.85 4.47
CA GLU A 33 -3.95 -5.51 3.28
C GLU A 33 -3.23 -6.79 2.87
N ALA A 34 -2.31 -7.30 3.70
CA ALA A 34 -1.71 -8.60 3.42
C ALA A 34 -2.82 -9.66 3.37
N ARG A 35 -3.01 -10.29 2.19
CA ARG A 35 -3.89 -11.45 2.01
C ARG A 35 -3.69 -12.39 3.19
N HIS A 36 -4.77 -12.94 3.75
CA HIS A 36 -4.81 -13.69 5.01
C HIS A 36 -3.68 -14.72 5.22
N VAL A 37 -3.08 -15.20 4.14
CA VAL A 37 -1.95 -16.15 4.11
C VAL A 37 -0.62 -15.56 4.62
N PHE A 38 -0.40 -14.24 4.52
CA PHE A 38 0.85 -13.56 4.92
C PHE A 38 0.60 -12.44 5.94
N ARG A 39 -0.35 -12.62 6.86
CA ARG A 39 -0.49 -11.72 8.01
C ARG A 39 0.72 -11.93 8.93
N SER A 40 1.83 -11.25 8.62
CA SER A 40 2.76 -10.82 9.66
C SER A 40 1.88 -10.01 10.61
N GLY A 41 1.69 -10.47 11.85
CA GLY A 41 0.80 -9.82 12.81
C GLY A 41 1.17 -8.37 13.14
N MET A 42 2.23 -7.82 12.53
CA MET A 42 2.66 -6.44 12.66
C MET A 42 2.05 -5.54 11.58
N VAL A 43 1.44 -4.46 12.04
CA VAL A 43 0.96 -3.32 11.28
C VAL A 43 1.98 -2.19 11.43
N SER A 44 2.40 -1.59 10.32
CA SER A 44 3.41 -0.54 10.30
C SER A 44 2.79 0.79 9.90
N VAL A 45 3.15 1.87 10.59
CA VAL A 45 2.64 3.22 10.36
C VAL A 45 3.78 4.06 9.78
N TRP A 46 3.58 4.60 8.59
CA TRP A 46 4.58 5.33 7.82
C TRP A 46 4.12 6.76 7.57
N VAL A 47 5.04 7.72 7.71
CA VAL A 47 4.80 9.10 7.29
C VAL A 47 5.06 9.19 5.79
N ALA A 48 4.08 9.73 5.04
CA ALA A 48 4.17 9.76 3.59
C ALA A 48 5.22 10.77 3.10
N ILE A 49 5.40 11.87 3.82
CA ILE A 49 6.30 12.97 3.48
C ILE A 49 7.46 13.03 4.49
N ASP A 50 8.70 12.90 4.01
CA ASP A 50 9.87 12.77 4.88
C ASP A 50 10.22 14.03 5.66
N SER A 51 9.88 15.20 5.14
CA SER A 51 10.08 16.49 5.81
C SER A 51 9.13 16.71 7.00
N GLN A 52 8.00 16.02 7.04
CA GLN A 52 7.02 16.09 8.13
C GLN A 52 7.25 15.02 9.21
N PHE A 53 8.34 14.25 9.11
CA PHE A 53 8.60 13.17 10.04
C PHE A 53 8.77 13.66 11.48
N ASP A 54 9.54 14.74 11.68
CA ASP A 54 9.79 15.28 13.01
C ASP A 54 8.49 15.86 13.63
N ASP A 55 7.66 16.51 12.81
CA ASP A 55 6.32 16.97 13.20
C ASP A 55 5.41 15.79 13.56
N ALA A 56 5.50 14.66 12.84
CA ALA A 56 4.73 13.45 13.15
C ALA A 56 5.13 12.86 14.51
N VAL A 57 6.43 12.83 14.81
CA VAL A 57 6.94 12.40 16.13
C VAL A 57 6.45 13.34 17.23
N LEU A 58 6.44 14.65 16.98
CA LEU A 58 5.89 15.63 17.92
C LEU A 58 4.38 15.44 18.12
N ALA A 59 3.62 15.15 17.06
CA ALA A 59 2.17 14.89 17.14
C ALA A 59 1.82 13.63 17.96
N LEU A 60 2.74 12.67 18.12
CA LEU A 60 2.55 11.52 19.01
C LEU A 60 2.52 11.94 20.49
N SER A 61 3.41 12.86 20.87
CA SER A 61 3.56 13.32 22.25
C SER A 61 2.68 14.52 22.59
N LYS A 62 2.34 15.36 21.60
CA LYS A 62 1.54 16.57 21.73
C LYS A 62 0.27 16.46 20.88
N PRO A 63 -0.89 16.14 21.48
CA PRO A 63 -2.13 15.86 20.73
C PRO A 63 -2.69 17.04 19.95
N ASN A 64 -2.27 18.28 20.25
CA ASN A 64 -2.71 19.50 19.57
C ASN A 64 -1.62 20.09 18.66
N HIS A 65 -0.56 19.35 18.35
CA HIS A 65 0.46 19.81 17.42
C HIS A 65 -0.08 19.80 16.00
N MET A 66 0.18 20.88 15.26
CA MET A 66 -0.06 20.97 13.82
C MET A 66 1.28 21.01 13.10
N ALA A 67 1.36 20.35 11.94
CA ALA A 67 2.56 20.37 11.11
C ALA A 67 2.91 21.80 10.68
N ALA A 68 4.20 22.07 10.48
CA ALA A 68 4.65 23.37 10.00
C ALA A 68 4.09 23.70 8.61
N ASN A 69 3.92 22.69 7.76
CA ASN A 69 3.30 22.79 6.44
C ASN A 69 2.20 21.72 6.32
N PRO A 70 0.97 21.98 6.79
CA PRO A 70 -0.10 20.99 6.73
C PRO A 70 -0.51 20.73 5.28
N VAL A 71 -0.73 19.45 4.95
CA VAL A 71 -1.20 19.01 3.63
C VAL A 71 -2.66 18.57 3.75
N ASP A 72 -3.45 18.80 2.70
CA ASP A 72 -4.76 18.20 2.56
C ASP A 72 -4.61 16.67 2.42
N VAL A 73 -4.85 15.99 3.53
CA VAL A 73 -4.69 14.54 3.65
C VAL A 73 -5.68 13.80 2.76
N GLU A 74 -6.90 14.32 2.57
CA GLU A 74 -7.91 13.68 1.72
C GLU A 74 -7.51 13.77 0.25
N ALA A 75 -7.09 14.96 -0.20
CA ALA A 75 -6.57 15.15 -1.55
C ALA A 75 -5.32 14.29 -1.80
N PHE A 76 -4.44 14.16 -0.80
CA PHE A 76 -3.27 13.29 -0.90
C PHE A 76 -3.66 11.82 -1.10
N HIS A 77 -4.58 11.29 -0.29
CA HIS A 77 -5.03 9.90 -0.42
C HIS A 77 -5.75 9.64 -1.74
N LEU A 78 -6.53 10.60 -2.24
CA LEU A 78 -7.17 10.51 -3.55
C LEU A 78 -6.12 10.44 -4.68
N ALA A 79 -5.11 11.31 -4.65
CA ALA A 79 -4.03 11.32 -5.63
C ALA A 79 -3.22 10.01 -5.61
N VAL A 80 -2.91 9.47 -4.42
CA VAL A 80 -2.21 8.18 -4.28
C VAL A 80 -3.04 7.03 -4.83
N ARG A 81 -4.35 6.98 -4.55
CA ARG A 81 -5.25 5.96 -5.13
C ARG A 81 -5.35 6.05 -6.66
N GLN A 82 -5.36 7.26 -7.20
CA GLN A 82 -5.39 7.47 -8.66
C GLN A 82 -4.04 7.15 -9.33
N THR A 83 -2.92 7.22 -8.60
CA THR A 83 -1.60 6.89 -9.16
C THR A 83 -1.36 5.38 -9.24
N SER A 84 -2.12 4.55 -8.53
CA SER A 84 -2.03 3.07 -8.65
C SER A 84 -2.67 2.51 -9.92
N LEU A 85 -2.80 3.33 -10.98
CA LEU A 85 -3.41 3.00 -12.28
C LEU A 85 -2.52 2.19 -13.22
N PHE A 86 -1.36 1.67 -12.79
CA PHE A 86 -0.74 0.60 -13.56
C PHE A 86 -1.61 -0.65 -13.37
N PRO A 87 -2.28 -1.16 -14.42
CA PRO A 87 -3.00 -2.41 -14.30
C PRO A 87 -1.98 -3.44 -13.82
N ALA A 88 -2.26 -4.09 -12.70
CA ALA A 88 -1.52 -5.27 -12.30
C ALA A 88 -1.70 -6.29 -13.43
N TRP A 89 -0.78 -6.29 -14.40
CA TRP A 89 -0.71 -7.34 -15.40
C TRP A 89 -0.63 -8.61 -14.58
N ASN A 90 -1.69 -9.41 -14.65
CA ASN A 90 -1.75 -10.68 -13.96
C ASN A 90 -0.82 -11.62 -14.74
N TYR A 91 0.50 -11.42 -14.56
CA TYR A 91 1.56 -12.19 -15.20
C TYR A 91 1.32 -13.71 -15.06
N PRO A 92 0.81 -14.24 -13.93
CA PRO A 92 0.38 -15.64 -13.84
C PRO A 92 -0.69 -16.02 -14.87
N ALA A 93 -1.75 -15.23 -15.01
CA ALA A 93 -2.81 -15.51 -15.99
C ALA A 93 -2.29 -15.39 -17.42
N LEU A 94 -1.46 -14.39 -17.72
CA LEU A 94 -0.89 -14.17 -19.05
C LEU A 94 0.01 -15.34 -19.48
N LEU A 95 0.84 -15.86 -18.57
CA LEU A 95 1.65 -17.05 -18.81
C LEU A 95 0.80 -18.32 -18.98
N THR A 96 -0.30 -18.44 -18.23
CA THR A 96 -1.23 -19.57 -18.35
C THR A 96 -1.88 -19.58 -19.73
N TYR A 97 -2.38 -18.43 -20.20
CA TYR A 97 -2.97 -18.33 -21.54
C TYR A 97 -1.94 -18.60 -22.65
N ALA A 98 -0.71 -18.08 -22.52
CA ALA A 98 0.36 -18.35 -23.48
C ALA A 98 0.71 -19.85 -23.56
N GLY A 99 0.75 -20.54 -22.40
CA GLY A 99 0.97 -21.98 -22.33
C GLY A 99 -0.14 -22.79 -22.99
N VAL A 100 -1.41 -22.45 -22.74
CA VAL A 100 -2.57 -23.13 -23.35
C VAL A 100 -2.56 -22.95 -24.87
N ILE A 101 -2.35 -21.72 -25.36
CA ILE A 101 -2.30 -21.43 -26.80
C ILE A 101 -1.14 -22.20 -27.45
N GLY A 102 0.07 -22.16 -26.85
CA GLY A 102 1.22 -22.89 -27.35
C GLY A 102 0.99 -24.41 -27.42
N PHE A 103 0.37 -24.98 -26.39
CA PHE A 103 0.06 -26.42 -26.35
C PHE A 103 -0.98 -26.82 -27.40
N THR A 104 -2.05 -26.03 -27.57
CA THR A 104 -3.05 -26.29 -28.62
C THR A 104 -2.46 -26.17 -30.03
N GLY A 105 -1.62 -25.17 -30.28
CA GLY A 105 -0.91 -25.02 -31.55
C GLY A 105 0.02 -26.20 -31.85
N PHE A 106 0.73 -26.69 -30.84
CA PHE A 106 1.58 -27.88 -30.96
C PHE A 106 0.79 -29.13 -31.31
N LEU A 107 -0.36 -29.37 -30.66
CA LEU A 107 -1.21 -30.52 -30.97
C LEU A 107 -1.77 -30.48 -32.40
N ILE A 108 -2.22 -29.31 -32.85
CA ILE A 108 -2.70 -29.14 -34.23
C ILE A 108 -1.58 -29.42 -35.24
N TRP A 109 -0.38 -28.89 -35.00
CA TRP A 109 0.77 -29.14 -35.86
C TRP A 109 1.17 -30.62 -35.90
N ALA A 110 1.17 -31.28 -34.75
CA ALA A 110 1.52 -32.71 -34.65
C ALA A 110 0.53 -33.60 -35.40
N VAL A 111 -0.77 -33.29 -35.36
CA VAL A 111 -1.81 -34.02 -36.12
C VAL A 111 -1.70 -33.78 -37.62
N LEU A 112 -1.34 -32.57 -38.06
CA LEU A 112 -1.16 -32.24 -39.48
C LEU A 112 0.14 -32.79 -40.09
N SER A 113 1.12 -33.14 -39.25
CA SER A 113 2.44 -33.63 -39.65
C SER A 113 2.59 -35.15 -39.53
N ALA A 114 1.54 -35.85 -39.09
CA ALA A 114 1.45 -37.31 -38.97
C ALA A 114 0.69 -37.89 -40.16
#